data_AF-K2G837-F1
#
_entry.id   AF-K2G837-F1
#
_cell.length_a   1.000
_cell.length_b   1.000
_cell.length_c   1.000
_cell.angle_alpha   90.00
_cell.angle_beta   90.00
_cell.angle_gamma   90.00
#
_symmetry.space_group_name_H-M   'P 1'
#
loop_
_entity.id
_entity.type
_entity.pdbx_description
1 polymer ?
#
loop_
_entity_poly.entity_id
_entity_poly.type
_entity_poly.pdbx_seq_one_letter_code
_entity_poly.pdbx_strand_id
1 'polypeptide(L)'
;MTLKKGEIYYRYSSRSNFWDFHALENYKEIRDKKQIQRLVITSEKRAIWRAKKLDREVVYIPDWYELFDQNVAKMIYANKVAIIDYNTLTSFIIENKILASFEEKIFKTLYKFLKKLEENKLLN
;
A
#
# COMPACT_ATOMS: atom_id res chain seq x y z
N MET A 1 6.15 14.58 1.65
CA MET A 1 5.22 13.69 2.41
C MET A 1 4.77 14.39 3.68
N THR A 2 3.46 14.64 3.81
CA THR A 2 2.84 15.48 4.87
C THR A 2 2.59 14.76 6.20
N LEU A 3 2.80 13.44 6.26
CA LEU A 3 2.66 12.66 7.48
C LEU A 3 3.62 13.13 8.58
N LYS A 4 3.15 13.08 9.82
CA LYS A 4 3.92 13.34 11.04
C LYS A 4 4.68 12.09 11.48
N LYS A 5 5.55 12.25 12.48
CA LYS A 5 6.32 11.14 13.04
C LYS A 5 5.37 10.10 13.65
N GLY A 6 5.58 8.83 13.33
CA GLY A 6 4.80 7.69 13.85
C GLY A 6 3.43 7.49 13.20
N GLU A 7 3.00 8.36 12.29
CA GLU A 7 1.73 8.17 11.58
C GLU A 7 1.79 7.00 10.60
N ILE A 8 0.60 6.50 10.26
CA ILE A 8 0.40 5.35 9.38
C ILE A 8 -0.04 5.84 8.00
N TYR A 9 0.39 5.16 6.95
CA TYR A 9 -0.34 5.19 5.68
C TYR A 9 -0.71 3.79 5.20
N TYR A 10 -1.78 3.75 4.42
CA TYR A 10 -2.32 2.53 3.82
C TYR A 10 -2.02 2.53 2.32
N ARG A 11 -1.66 1.37 1.77
CA ARG A 11 -1.27 1.28 0.36
C ARG A 11 -1.80 0.04 -0.33
N TYR A 12 -2.44 0.27 -1.46
CA TYR A 12 -2.64 -0.72 -2.51
C TYR A 12 -1.49 -0.66 -3.50
N SER A 13 -0.95 -1.79 -3.95
CA SER A 13 0.02 -1.78 -5.04
C SER A 13 -0.01 -3.05 -5.89
N SER A 14 -0.39 -2.88 -7.14
CA SER A 14 -0.34 -3.88 -8.22
C SER A 14 0.79 -3.63 -9.22
N ARG A 15 1.71 -2.69 -8.91
CA ARG A 15 2.85 -2.30 -9.77
C ARG A 15 3.58 -3.54 -10.34
N SER A 16 3.84 -3.58 -11.64
CA SER A 16 4.47 -4.74 -12.30
C SER A 16 6.00 -4.61 -12.36
N ASN A 17 6.53 -3.43 -12.72
CA ASN A 17 7.98 -3.23 -12.96
C ASN A 17 8.68 -2.37 -11.89
N PHE A 18 9.88 -2.80 -11.45
CA PHE A 18 10.66 -2.14 -10.40
C PHE A 18 11.69 -1.11 -10.92
N TRP A 19 12.14 -1.26 -12.16
CA TRP A 19 13.34 -0.60 -12.66
C TRP A 19 13.19 0.92 -12.91
N ASP A 20 11.98 1.41 -13.16
CA ASP A 20 11.71 2.85 -13.34
C ASP A 20 11.17 3.50 -12.05
N PHE A 21 11.97 3.47 -10.98
CA PHE A 21 11.57 4.04 -9.69
C PHE A 21 11.97 5.51 -9.56
N HIS A 22 11.15 6.42 -10.08
CA HIS A 22 11.28 7.86 -9.85
C HIS A 22 10.67 8.28 -8.50
N ALA A 23 11.17 7.75 -7.38
CA ALA A 23 10.90 8.44 -6.12
C ALA A 23 11.84 9.64 -5.98
N LEU A 24 11.37 10.67 -5.28
CA LEU A 24 12.25 11.70 -4.76
C LEU A 24 13.43 11.04 -4.04
N GLU A 25 14.63 11.51 -4.33
CA GLU A 25 15.91 10.92 -3.91
C GLU A 25 15.96 10.66 -2.40
N ASN A 26 15.34 11.55 -1.61
CA ASN A 26 15.29 11.51 -0.15
C ASN A 26 14.02 10.88 0.46
N TYR A 27 13.12 10.28 -0.34
CA TYR A 27 11.86 9.74 0.17
C TYR A 27 12.06 8.69 1.27
N LYS A 28 13.04 7.79 1.08
CA LYS A 28 13.34 6.72 2.02
C LYS A 28 13.83 7.30 3.35
N GLU A 29 14.75 8.26 3.30
CA GLU A 29 15.30 8.94 4.47
C GLU A 29 14.23 9.70 5.26
N ILE A 30 13.38 10.48 4.56
CA ILE A 30 12.27 11.21 5.19
C ILE A 30 11.30 10.24 5.87
N ARG A 31 10.99 9.11 5.22
CA ARG A 31 10.11 8.08 5.79
C ARG A 31 10.70 7.48 7.06
N ASP A 32 11.97 7.08 6.99
CA ASP A 32 12.63 6.36 8.08
C ASP A 32 12.86 7.29 9.29
N LYS A 33 13.26 8.55 9.05
CA LYS A 33 13.37 9.59 10.09
C LYS A 33 12.03 9.85 10.79
N LYS A 34 10.92 9.78 10.04
CA LYS A 34 9.56 9.94 10.58
C LYS A 34 8.99 8.65 11.17
N GLN A 35 9.70 7.51 11.12
CA GLN A 35 9.22 6.23 11.68
C GLN A 35 7.80 5.86 11.22
N ILE A 36 7.51 6.13 9.94
CA ILE A 36 6.17 5.97 9.39
C ILE A 36 5.82 4.49 9.25
N GLN A 37 4.68 4.12 9.79
CA GLN A 37 4.15 2.76 9.73
C GLN A 37 3.33 2.55 8.46
N ARG A 38 3.32 1.31 7.96
CA ARG A 38 2.71 1.00 6.66
C ARG A 38 1.95 -0.30 6.69
N LEU A 39 0.70 -0.26 6.24
CA LEU A 39 -0.07 -1.46 5.90
C LEU A 39 -0.23 -1.51 4.39
N VAL A 40 0.06 -2.66 3.81
CA VAL A 40 0.10 -2.84 2.35
C VAL A 40 -0.75 -4.03 1.93
N ILE A 41 -1.61 -3.81 0.94
CA ILE A 41 -2.27 -4.85 0.16
C ILE A 41 -1.57 -4.91 -1.22
N THR A 42 -1.10 -6.09 -1.62
CA THR A 42 -0.40 -6.30 -2.90
C THR A 42 -0.79 -7.63 -3.54
N SER A 43 -0.23 -7.97 -4.69
CA SER A 43 -0.44 -9.28 -5.32
C SER A 43 0.40 -10.36 -4.64
N GLU A 44 -0.08 -11.61 -4.67
CA GLU A 44 0.61 -12.77 -4.08
C GLU A 44 2.06 -12.88 -4.58
N LYS A 45 2.24 -12.80 -5.91
CA LYS A 45 3.56 -12.77 -6.56
C LYS A 45 4.51 -11.74 -5.94
N ARG A 46 4.00 -10.58 -5.48
CA ARG A 46 4.82 -9.51 -4.90
C ARG A 46 5.00 -9.62 -3.40
N ALA A 47 4.10 -10.29 -2.70
CA ALA A 47 4.24 -10.51 -1.26
C ALA A 47 5.41 -11.45 -0.95
N ILE A 48 5.61 -12.47 -1.78
CA ILE A 48 6.71 -13.45 -1.64
C ILE A 48 8.09 -12.74 -1.58
N TRP A 49 8.30 -11.73 -2.41
CA TRP A 49 9.57 -10.99 -2.49
C TRP A 49 9.76 -9.92 -1.40
N ARG A 50 8.75 -9.69 -0.54
CA ARG A 50 8.80 -8.63 0.47
C ARG A 50 9.13 -9.22 1.83
N ALA A 51 10.40 -9.12 2.21
CA ALA A 51 10.82 -9.35 3.59
C ALA A 51 9.95 -8.55 4.57
N LYS A 52 9.55 -9.21 5.67
CA LYS A 52 8.89 -8.55 6.80
C LYS A 52 9.82 -7.44 7.32
N LYS A 53 9.31 -6.22 7.36
CA LYS A 53 9.99 -5.09 8.00
C LYS A 53 9.16 -4.66 9.20
N LEU A 54 9.82 -4.24 10.28
CA LEU A 54 9.14 -3.78 11.49
C LEU A 54 8.17 -2.63 11.21
N ASP A 55 8.47 -1.78 10.22
CA ASP A 55 7.68 -0.61 9.84
C ASP A 55 6.66 -0.88 8.72
N ARG A 56 6.46 -2.16 8.34
CA ARG A 56 5.61 -2.55 7.21
C ARG A 56 5.03 -3.94 7.37
N GLU A 57 3.71 -3.97 7.49
CA GLU A 57 2.90 -5.17 7.37
C GLU A 57 2.36 -5.30 5.94
N VAL A 58 2.36 -6.51 5.40
CA VAL A 58 1.93 -6.82 4.03
C VAL A 58 0.97 -8.00 4.09
N VAL A 59 -0.18 -7.83 3.46
CA VAL A 59 -1.11 -8.91 3.10
C VAL A 59 -1.27 -8.92 1.58
N TYR A 60 -1.78 -10.00 1.02
CA TYR A 60 -1.93 -10.12 -0.42
C TYR A 60 -3.29 -10.62 -0.88
N ILE A 61 -3.66 -10.19 -2.09
CA ILE A 61 -4.76 -10.80 -2.83
C ILE A 61 -4.20 -12.07 -3.48
N PRO A 62 -4.77 -13.25 -3.20
CA PRO A 62 -4.29 -14.49 -3.74
C PRO A 62 -4.62 -14.62 -5.23
N ASP A 63 -3.70 -15.18 -6.00
CA ASP A 63 -3.81 -15.26 -7.46
C ASP A 63 -4.99 -16.15 -7.92
N TRP A 64 -5.45 -17.08 -7.07
CA TRP A 64 -6.64 -17.89 -7.34
C TRP A 64 -7.95 -17.11 -7.23
N TYR A 65 -7.95 -15.98 -6.53
CA TYR A 65 -9.14 -15.14 -6.38
C TYR A 65 -9.23 -14.09 -7.48
N GLU A 66 -8.13 -13.34 -7.70
CA GLU A 66 -8.06 -12.29 -8.73
C GLU A 66 -6.61 -11.90 -9.03
N LEU A 67 -6.34 -11.53 -10.29
CA LEU A 67 -5.08 -10.93 -10.70
C LEU A 67 -5.03 -9.44 -10.32
N PHE A 68 -4.19 -9.13 -9.33
CA PHE A 68 -3.96 -7.77 -8.89
C PHE A 68 -2.71 -7.15 -9.54
N ASP A 69 -2.79 -6.86 -10.84
CA ASP A 69 -1.64 -6.57 -11.72
C ASP A 69 -1.80 -5.32 -12.61
N GLN A 70 -2.75 -4.44 -12.30
CA GLN A 70 -3.09 -3.25 -13.11
C GLN A 70 -1.97 -2.18 -13.17
N ASN A 71 -0.82 -2.45 -12.57
CA ASN A 71 0.32 -1.55 -12.52
C ASN A 71 -0.01 -0.16 -11.92
N VAL A 72 -0.80 -0.15 -10.85
CA VAL A 72 -1.24 1.06 -10.13
C VAL A 72 -0.77 0.99 -8.67
N ALA A 73 -0.55 2.16 -8.07
CA ALA A 73 -0.50 2.29 -6.62
C ALA A 73 -1.51 3.34 -6.14
N LYS A 74 -2.24 2.99 -5.07
CA LYS A 74 -3.09 3.93 -4.33
C LYS A 74 -2.58 4.03 -2.91
N MET A 75 -2.40 5.26 -2.40
CA MET A 75 -1.93 5.55 -1.05
C MET A 75 -2.94 6.42 -0.33
N ILE A 76 -3.31 6.03 0.89
CA ILE A 76 -4.25 6.76 1.75
C ILE A 76 -3.47 7.22 2.98
N TYR A 77 -3.42 8.53 3.21
CA TYR A 77 -2.64 9.13 4.28
C TYR A 77 -3.20 10.49 4.69
N ALA A 78 -3.25 10.79 5.99
CA ALA A 78 -3.89 12.00 6.50
C ALA A 78 -5.27 12.23 5.83
N ASN A 79 -5.52 13.41 5.26
CA ASN A 79 -6.75 13.72 4.52
C ASN A 79 -6.59 13.55 2.99
N LYS A 80 -5.69 12.67 2.54
CA LYS A 80 -5.28 12.56 1.14
C LYS A 80 -5.40 11.13 0.62
N VAL A 81 -5.81 11.02 -0.65
CA VAL A 81 -5.73 9.79 -1.44
C VAL A 81 -4.90 10.10 -2.67
N ALA A 82 -3.72 9.49 -2.77
CA ALA A 82 -2.86 9.60 -3.95
C ALA A 82 -3.03 8.35 -4.81
N ILE A 83 -3.17 8.54 -6.11
CA ILE A 83 -3.21 7.47 -7.10
C ILE A 83 -2.07 7.71 -8.09
N ILE A 84 -1.34 6.64 -8.39
CA ILE A 84 -0.23 6.64 -9.33
C ILE A 84 -0.52 5.53 -10.33
N ASP A 85 -0.71 5.91 -11.58
CA ASP A 85 -0.77 5.00 -12.72
C ASP A 85 0.62 4.91 -13.35
N TYR A 86 1.27 3.77 -13.19
CA TYR A 86 2.60 3.56 -13.75
C TYR A 86 2.58 3.24 -15.25
N ASN A 87 1.39 3.00 -15.84
CA ASN A 87 1.27 2.76 -17.28
C ASN A 87 1.41 4.07 -18.07
N THR A 88 0.81 5.14 -17.56
CA THR A 88 0.83 6.48 -18.19
C THR A 88 1.76 7.46 -17.50
N LEU A 89 2.40 7.06 -16.41
CA LEU A 89 3.19 7.92 -15.51
C LEU A 89 2.38 9.11 -14.97
N THR A 90 1.06 8.97 -14.91
CA THR A 90 0.19 9.99 -14.34
C THR A 90 0.00 9.76 -12.85
N SER A 91 -0.19 10.85 -12.13
CA SER A 91 -0.56 10.80 -10.73
C SER A 91 -1.43 11.97 -10.36
N PHE A 92 -2.31 11.75 -9.40
CA PHE A 92 -3.13 12.81 -8.82
C PHE A 92 -3.38 12.53 -7.35
N ILE A 93 -3.67 13.60 -6.63
CA ILE A 93 -3.95 13.57 -5.19
C ILE A 93 -5.30 14.21 -4.97
N ILE A 94 -6.19 13.49 -4.30
CA ILE A 94 -7.47 14.00 -3.82
C ILE A 94 -7.26 14.43 -2.36
N GLU A 95 -7.42 15.71 -2.07
CA GLU A 95 -7.33 16.26 -0.73
C GLU A 95 -8.73 16.46 -0.14
N ASN A 96 -9.26 15.44 0.51
CA ASN A 96 -10.58 15.49 1.12
C ASN A 96 -10.66 14.52 2.32
N LYS A 97 -11.02 15.06 3.49
CA LYS A 97 -11.09 14.28 4.74
C LYS A 97 -12.11 13.14 4.68
N ILE A 98 -13.29 13.39 4.10
CA ILE A 98 -14.38 12.40 4.04
C ILE A 98 -13.99 11.27 3.10
N LEU A 99 -13.49 11.59 1.91
CA LEU A 99 -13.06 10.59 0.93
C LEU A 99 -11.86 9.76 1.45
N ALA A 100 -10.87 10.40 2.07
CA ALA A 100 -9.75 9.69 2.67
C ALA A 100 -10.20 8.75 3.80
N SER A 101 -11.12 9.20 4.66
CA SER A 101 -11.68 8.35 5.74
C SER A 101 -12.49 7.18 5.19
N PHE A 102 -13.24 7.38 4.11
CA PHE A 102 -14.00 6.32 3.46
C PHE A 102 -13.08 5.27 2.83
N GLU A 103 -12.08 5.69 2.05
CA GLU A 103 -11.08 4.80 1.45
C GLU A 103 -10.27 4.05 2.51
N GLU A 104 -9.92 4.71 3.63
CA GLU A 104 -9.28 4.06 4.77
C GLU A 104 -10.14 2.93 5.35
N LYS A 105 -11.46 3.15 5.50
CA LYS A 105 -12.38 2.11 5.98
C LYS A 105 -12.42 0.93 5.02
N ILE A 106 -12.52 1.18 3.71
CA ILE A 106 -12.49 0.12 2.69
C ILE A 106 -11.18 -0.68 2.78
N PHE A 107 -10.04 0.03 2.86
CA PHE A 107 -8.74 -0.60 3.01
C PHE A 107 -8.68 -1.49 4.24
N LYS A 108 -9.04 -0.96 5.42
CA LYS A 108 -8.96 -1.72 6.67
C LYS A 108 -9.87 -2.95 6.67
N THR A 109 -11.06 -2.85 6.06
CA THR A 109 -11.97 -3.98 5.93
C THR A 109 -11.36 -5.09 5.09
N LEU A 110 -10.89 -4.76 3.87
CA LEU A 110 -10.24 -5.75 3.00
C LEU A 110 -8.97 -6.31 3.62
N TYR A 111 -8.16 -5.45 4.25
CA TYR A 111 -6.93 -5.84 4.92
C TYR A 111 -7.18 -6.90 6.00
N LYS A 112 -8.14 -6.66 6.89
CA LYS A 112 -8.51 -7.59 7.97
C LYS A 112 -9.03 -8.91 7.39
N PHE A 113 -9.83 -8.84 6.34
CA PHE A 113 -10.34 -10.02 5.65
C PHE A 113 -9.20 -10.88 5.08
N LEU A 114 -8.29 -10.27 4.31
CA LEU A 114 -7.14 -10.96 3.72
C LEU A 114 -6.20 -11.52 4.80
N LYS A 115 -5.94 -10.76 5.86
CA LYS A 115 -5.13 -11.22 6.99
C LYS A 115 -5.71 -12.48 7.64
N LYS A 116 -7.02 -12.49 7.91
CA LYS A 116 -7.70 -13.67 8.49
C LYS A 116 -7.69 -14.86 7.53
N LEU A 117 -7.81 -14.61 6.23
CA LEU A 117 -7.72 -15.65 5.20
C LEU A 117 -6.32 -16.30 5.19
N GLU A 118 -5.25 -15.49 5.30
CA GLU A 118 -3.87 -15.99 5.41
C GLU A 118 -3.66 -16.80 6.71
N GLU A 119 -4.14 -16.30 7.86
CA GLU A 119 -4.05 -16.99 9.15
C GLU A 119 -4.74 -18.36 9.11
N ASN A 120 -5.93 -18.45 8.50
CA ASN A 120 -6.67 -19.70 8.35
C ASN A 120 -5.97 -20.73 7.44
N LYS A 121 -5.20 -20.28 6.43
CA LYS A 121 -4.39 -21.18 5.59
C LYS A 121 -3.21 -21.79 6.34
N LEU A 122 -2.68 -21.11 7.36
CA LEU A 122 -1.56 -21.63 8.17
C LEU A 122 -1.99 -22.67 9.21
N LEU A 123 -3.30 -22.82 9.43
CA LEU A 123 -3.89 -23.76 10.39
C LEU A 123 -4.35 -25.08 9.74
N ASN A 124 -4.30 -25.18 8.41
CA ASN A 124 -4.65 -26.36 7.61
C ASN A 124 -3.41 -26.89 6.89
#